data_AF-A0A1V9ZGB1-F1
#
_entry.id   AF-A0A1V9ZGB1-F1
#
_cell.length_a   1.000
_cell.length_b   1.000
_cell.length_c   1.000
_cell.angle_alpha   90.00
_cell.angle_beta   90.00
_cell.angle_gamma   90.00
#
_symmetry.space_group_name_H-M   'P 1'
#
loop_
_entity.id
_entity.type
_entity.pdbx_description
1 polymer ?
#
loop_
_entity_poly.entity_id
_entity_poly.type
_entity_poly.pdbx_seq_one_letter_code
_entity_poly.pdbx_strand_id
1 'polypeptide(L)'
;MAHATIAFATMSKRKRADDVVSKDEHDALMAEYTGWAKKDPVLVTEEEAILRSQHQFLRDDDADAVAGASDWRVRMAVRYYQKLFKEYALGDFSRYKEGKVGLRWRTEAEVISGKGHFVCGNKRCNASDELTSYEVLFAYVEHGTKKDCLVKLRVCPPCAAQLFYTKSHKRKKGKKEKRTK
;
A
#
# COMPACT_ATOMS: atom_id res chain seq x y z
N MET A 1 -51.84 -15.43 -0.63
CA MET A 1 -50.80 -15.27 -1.67
C MET A 1 -50.06 -13.98 -1.39
N ALA A 2 -48.90 -14.06 -0.71
CA ALA A 2 -48.11 -12.89 -0.35
C ALA A 2 -47.07 -12.63 -1.45
N HIS A 3 -47.20 -11.51 -2.16
CA HIS A 3 -46.20 -11.06 -3.13
C HIS A 3 -45.13 -10.26 -2.39
N ALA A 4 -43.95 -10.84 -2.21
CA ALA A 4 -42.77 -10.15 -1.73
C ALA A 4 -42.24 -9.20 -2.82
N THR A 5 -42.31 -7.90 -2.58
CA THR A 5 -41.74 -6.88 -3.47
C THR A 5 -40.24 -6.75 -3.14
N ILE A 6 -39.38 -7.16 -4.07
CA ILE A 6 -37.92 -6.99 -3.95
C ILE A 6 -37.60 -5.51 -4.18
N ALA A 7 -37.25 -4.81 -3.11
CA ALA A 7 -36.72 -3.45 -3.18
C ALA A 7 -35.30 -3.50 -3.77
N PHE A 8 -35.16 -3.06 -5.02
CA PHE A 8 -33.85 -2.83 -5.62
C PHE A 8 -33.20 -1.62 -4.95
N ALA A 9 -32.25 -1.86 -4.07
CA ALA A 9 -31.38 -0.83 -3.53
C ALA A 9 -30.57 -0.21 -4.68
N THR A 10 -30.90 1.01 -5.06
CA THR A 10 -30.09 1.79 -5.99
C THR A 10 -28.76 2.10 -5.29
N MET A 11 -27.70 1.42 -5.70
CA MET A 11 -26.35 1.68 -5.21
C MET A 11 -25.93 3.09 -5.67
N SER A 12 -26.23 4.07 -4.84
CA SER A 12 -25.69 5.43 -4.93
C SER A 12 -24.17 5.32 -4.95
N LYS A 13 -23.57 5.54 -6.11
CA LYS A 13 -22.13 5.75 -6.25
C LYS A 13 -21.77 7.06 -5.54
N ARG A 14 -21.71 7.03 -4.21
CA ARG A 14 -20.93 8.01 -3.46
C ARG A 14 -19.48 7.70 -3.78
N LYS A 15 -18.96 8.35 -4.82
CA LYS A 15 -17.52 8.52 -5.01
C LYS A 15 -17.06 9.23 -3.74
N ARG A 16 -16.58 8.49 -2.73
CA ARG A 16 -15.84 9.10 -1.63
C ARG A 16 -14.74 9.88 -2.32
N ALA A 17 -14.71 11.20 -2.13
CA ALA A 17 -13.54 11.96 -2.51
C ALA A 17 -12.37 11.22 -1.85
N ASP A 18 -11.40 10.76 -2.65
CA ASP A 18 -10.17 10.26 -2.08
C ASP A 18 -9.67 11.40 -1.18
N ASP A 19 -9.53 11.14 0.13
CA ASP A 19 -8.89 12.07 1.07
C ASP A 19 -7.41 12.17 0.64
N VAL A 20 -7.13 12.84 -0.48
CA VAL A 20 -5.80 13.01 -1.03
C VAL A 20 -5.14 14.09 -0.20
N VAL A 21 -4.58 13.66 0.93
CA VAL A 21 -3.69 14.50 1.74
C VAL A 21 -2.58 15.02 0.84
N SER A 22 -2.43 16.34 0.79
CA SER A 22 -1.41 17.00 -0.03
C SER A 22 -0.01 16.66 0.47
N LYS A 23 1.00 16.84 -0.39
CA LYS A 23 2.38 16.58 0.00
C LYS A 23 2.82 17.46 1.18
N ASP A 24 2.42 18.73 1.20
CA ASP A 24 2.78 19.66 2.26
C ASP A 24 2.14 19.28 3.60
N GLU A 25 0.87 18.85 3.59
CA GLU A 25 0.19 18.32 4.79
C GLU A 25 0.83 17.02 5.28
N HIS A 26 1.22 16.13 4.36
CA HIS A 26 1.95 14.92 4.69
C HIS A 26 3.29 15.25 5.37
N ASP A 27 4.07 16.17 4.79
CA ASP A 27 5.37 16.57 5.31
C ASP A 27 5.22 17.22 6.70
N ALA A 28 4.18 18.04 6.92
CA ALA A 28 3.87 18.63 8.22
C ALA A 28 3.49 17.56 9.27
N LEU A 29 2.60 16.63 8.93
CA LEU A 29 2.21 15.54 9.83
C LEU A 29 3.39 14.61 10.17
N MET A 30 4.26 14.33 9.20
CA MET A 30 5.46 13.52 9.42
C MET A 30 6.51 14.26 10.25
N ALA A 31 6.61 15.58 10.14
CA ALA A 31 7.49 16.39 11.00
C ALA A 31 7.04 16.34 12.47
N GLU A 32 5.74 16.49 12.75
CA GLU A 32 5.18 16.34 14.11
C GLU A 32 5.41 14.92 14.65
N TYR A 33 5.16 13.89 13.84
CA TYR A 33 5.39 12.49 14.21
C TYR A 33 6.85 12.20 14.55
N THR A 34 7.79 12.61 13.70
CA THR A 34 9.23 12.39 13.96
C THR A 34 9.74 13.17 15.17
N GLY A 35 9.16 14.34 15.45
CA GLY A 35 9.44 15.11 16.66
C GLY A 35 8.99 14.40 17.93
N TRP A 36 7.80 13.76 17.89
CA TRP A 36 7.29 12.96 18.99
C TRP A 36 8.07 11.63 19.16
N ALA A 37 8.31 10.89 18.08
CA ALA A 37 9.01 9.60 18.13
C ALA A 37 10.45 9.70 18.67
N LYS A 38 11.13 10.84 18.48
CA LYS A 38 12.46 11.11 19.06
C LYS A 38 12.43 11.46 20.56
N LYS A 39 11.25 11.79 21.10
CA LYS A 39 11.06 12.25 22.48
C LYS A 39 10.88 11.10 23.47
N ASP A 40 10.40 9.96 22.99
CA ASP A 40 10.31 8.72 23.75
C ASP A 40 11.54 7.85 23.46
N PRO A 41 12.52 7.77 24.37
CA PRO A 41 13.62 6.82 24.20
C PRO A 41 13.06 5.40 24.27
N VAL A 42 13.07 4.69 23.14
CA VAL A 42 12.65 3.28 23.08
C VAL A 42 13.51 2.46 24.03
N LEU A 43 12.87 1.82 25.01
CA LEU A 43 13.47 0.87 25.94
C LEU A 43 13.95 -0.41 25.21
N VAL A 44 14.92 -1.06 25.83
CA VAL A 44 15.95 -1.96 25.29
C VAL A 44 15.44 -3.33 24.76
N THR A 45 16.09 -3.77 23.67
CA THR A 45 16.27 -5.10 23.01
C THR A 45 15.39 -6.33 23.30
N GLU A 46 14.84 -6.56 24.49
CA GLU A 46 14.10 -7.80 24.81
C GLU A 46 12.66 -7.75 24.25
N GLU A 47 12.02 -6.58 24.31
CA GLU A 47 10.71 -6.35 23.73
C GLU A 47 10.72 -6.34 22.19
N GLU A 48 11.83 -5.92 21.56
CA GLU A 48 11.99 -5.94 20.10
C GLU A 48 12.04 -7.39 19.55
N ALA A 49 12.65 -8.31 20.31
CA ALA A 49 12.68 -9.73 19.96
C ALA A 49 11.28 -10.38 20.09
N ILE A 50 10.50 -9.97 21.08
CA ILE A 50 9.11 -10.39 21.29
C ILE A 50 8.21 -9.83 20.17
N LEU A 51 8.36 -8.55 19.80
CA LEU A 51 7.62 -7.90 18.71
C LEU A 51 7.92 -8.51 17.33
N ARG A 52 9.17 -8.91 17.06
CA ARG A 52 9.56 -9.60 15.82
C ARG A 52 9.01 -11.02 15.74
N SER A 53 8.90 -11.72 16.87
CA SER A 53 8.34 -13.08 16.92
C SER A 53 6.81 -13.13 16.88
N GLN A 54 6.13 -12.05 17.30
CA GLN A 54 4.66 -11.93 17.29
C GLN A 54 4.12 -11.07 16.14
N HIS A 55 4.91 -10.79 15.09
CA HIS A 55 4.48 -9.96 13.97
C HIS A 55 3.27 -10.59 13.24
N GLN A 56 2.08 -10.04 13.51
CA GLN A 56 0.86 -10.32 12.75
C GLN A 56 0.63 -9.23 11.69
N PHE A 57 0.22 -9.66 10.50
CA PHE A 57 -0.05 -8.79 9.35
C PHE A 57 -1.24 -7.83 9.57
N LEU A 58 -2.13 -8.15 10.51
CA LEU A 58 -3.29 -7.36 10.92
C LEU A 58 -3.22 -7.13 12.43
N ARG A 59 -3.26 -5.87 12.87
CA ARG A 59 -3.45 -5.47 14.28
C ARG A 59 -4.79 -4.75 14.40
N ASP A 60 -5.39 -4.83 15.58
CA ASP A 60 -6.64 -4.14 15.94
C ASP A 60 -6.33 -2.68 16.28
N ASP A 61 -6.75 -1.76 15.40
CA ASP A 61 -6.29 -0.37 15.36
C ASP A 61 -6.84 0.51 16.51
N ASP A 62 -7.83 0.03 17.28
CA ASP A 62 -8.48 0.82 18.36
C ASP A 62 -7.73 0.76 19.71
N ALA A 63 -6.95 -0.30 19.97
CA ALA A 63 -6.22 -0.46 21.24
C ALA A 63 -4.96 0.42 21.34
N ASP A 64 -4.26 0.63 20.22
CA ASP A 64 -3.02 1.43 20.18
C ASP A 64 -3.27 2.95 20.18
N ALA A 65 -4.50 3.40 19.86
CA ALA A 65 -4.87 4.81 19.85
C ALA A 65 -5.03 5.44 21.24
N VAL A 66 -5.11 4.62 22.29
CA VAL A 66 -5.33 5.05 23.68
C VAL A 66 -4.03 5.49 24.38
N ALA A 67 -2.86 5.19 23.80
CA ALA A 67 -1.56 5.59 24.37
C ALA A 67 -1.12 7.03 24.02
N GLY A 68 -1.88 7.77 23.20
CA GLY A 68 -1.59 9.18 22.87
C GLY A 68 -2.19 10.15 23.88
N ALA A 69 -1.48 10.43 24.97
CA ALA A 69 -1.95 11.39 25.96
C ALA A 69 -1.79 12.86 25.50
N SER A 70 -2.90 13.63 25.60
CA SER A 70 -3.07 15.10 25.55
C SER A 70 -3.20 15.86 24.22
N ASP A 71 -2.61 15.44 23.08
CA ASP A 71 -2.68 16.23 21.83
C ASP A 71 -3.41 15.52 20.67
N TRP A 72 -4.47 16.16 20.18
CA TRP A 72 -5.30 15.67 19.09
C TRP A 72 -4.54 15.60 17.75
N ARG A 73 -3.54 16.46 17.52
CA ARG A 73 -2.73 16.47 16.29
C ARG A 73 -1.80 15.27 16.23
N VAL A 74 -1.15 14.95 17.34
CA VAL A 74 -0.30 13.75 17.47
C VAL A 74 -1.13 12.48 17.24
N ARG A 75 -2.32 12.40 17.84
CA ARG A 75 -3.25 11.27 17.59
C ARG A 75 -3.65 11.17 16.12
N MET A 76 -3.84 12.29 15.44
CA MET A 76 -4.18 12.31 14.01
C MET A 76 -2.99 11.89 13.15
N ALA A 77 -1.77 12.33 13.47
CA ALA A 77 -0.54 11.92 12.79
C ALA A 77 -0.29 10.40 12.94
N VAL A 78 -0.47 9.83 14.14
CA VAL A 78 -0.34 8.38 14.39
C VAL A 78 -1.38 7.58 13.59
N ARG A 79 -2.65 7.99 13.60
CA ARG A 79 -3.71 7.34 12.81
C ARG A 79 -3.46 7.44 11.30
N TYR A 80 -3.00 8.61 10.84
CA TYR A 80 -2.63 8.82 9.45
C TYR A 80 -1.46 7.90 9.04
N TYR A 81 -0.44 7.78 9.90
CA TYR A 81 0.72 6.93 9.69
C TYR A 81 0.35 5.43 9.61
N GLN A 82 -0.47 4.92 10.54
CA GLN A 82 -0.95 3.53 10.52
C GLN A 82 -1.76 3.21 9.26
N LYS A 83 -2.60 4.14 8.81
CA LYS A 83 -3.36 4.02 7.57
C LYS A 83 -2.45 4.01 6.34
N LEU A 84 -1.46 4.90 6.27
CA LEU A 84 -0.55 4.98 5.12
C LEU A 84 0.31 3.71 4.95
N PHE A 85 0.77 3.12 6.06
CA PHE A 85 1.63 1.93 6.03
C PHE A 85 1.00 0.77 5.25
N LYS A 86 -0.32 0.60 5.39
CA LYS A 86 -1.12 -0.48 4.78
C LYS A 86 -1.84 -0.08 3.49
N GLU A 87 -1.77 1.19 3.07
CA GLU A 87 -2.47 1.64 1.86
C GLU A 87 -1.72 1.25 0.59
N TYR A 88 -0.42 1.55 0.52
CA TYR A 88 0.42 1.29 -0.66
C TYR A 88 1.60 0.39 -0.33
N ALA A 89 1.79 -0.65 -1.13
CA ALA A 89 2.98 -1.49 -1.12
C ALA A 89 4.06 -0.96 -2.07
N LEU A 90 5.29 -1.44 -1.88
CA LEU A 90 6.39 -1.28 -2.82
C LEU A 90 6.65 -2.57 -3.57
N GLY A 91 7.13 -2.42 -4.80
CA GLY A 91 7.51 -3.53 -5.66
C GLY A 91 8.99 -3.54 -6.03
N ASP A 92 9.59 -4.73 -6.08
CA ASP A 92 10.83 -4.96 -6.83
C ASP A 92 10.46 -5.57 -8.19
N PHE A 93 10.70 -4.78 -9.25
CA PHE A 93 10.41 -5.17 -10.62
C PHE A 93 11.63 -5.75 -11.34
N SER A 94 12.77 -5.98 -10.70
CA SER A 94 14.00 -6.43 -11.37
C SER A 94 13.84 -7.69 -12.24
N ARG A 95 12.95 -8.61 -11.87
CA ARG A 95 12.68 -9.87 -12.60
C ARG A 95 11.35 -9.86 -13.38
N TYR A 96 10.85 -8.67 -13.73
CA TYR A 96 9.57 -8.52 -14.42
C TYR A 96 9.49 -9.28 -15.76
N LYS A 97 10.62 -9.45 -16.45
CA LYS A 97 10.70 -10.19 -17.72
C LYS A 97 10.39 -11.68 -17.55
N GLU A 98 10.69 -12.25 -16.39
CA GLU A 98 10.31 -13.62 -16.01
C GLU A 98 8.86 -13.71 -15.49
N GLY A 99 8.15 -12.58 -15.40
CA GLY A 99 6.83 -12.51 -14.77
C GLY A 99 6.84 -12.56 -13.25
N LYS A 100 8.01 -12.38 -12.62
CA LYS A 100 8.17 -12.39 -11.17
C LYS A 100 8.26 -10.95 -10.67
N VAL A 101 7.40 -10.61 -9.72
CA VAL A 101 7.39 -9.32 -9.02
C VAL A 101 7.33 -9.62 -7.52
N GLY A 102 8.24 -9.01 -6.76
CA GLY A 102 8.21 -9.09 -5.30
C GLY A 102 7.53 -7.86 -4.73
N LEU A 103 6.57 -8.04 -3.82
CA LEU A 103 5.90 -6.95 -3.12
C LEU A 103 6.18 -7.00 -1.63
N ARG A 104 6.21 -5.82 -0.99
CA ARG A 104 6.23 -5.68 0.47
C ARG A 104 5.57 -4.37 0.90
N TRP A 105 5.14 -4.31 2.15
CA TRP A 105 4.73 -3.03 2.75
C TRP A 105 5.91 -2.07 2.90
N ARG A 106 5.58 -0.78 2.96
CA ARG A 106 6.54 0.30 3.16
C ARG A 106 7.13 0.23 4.55
N THR A 107 8.34 0.72 4.74
CA THR A 107 8.88 0.98 6.10
C THR A 107 8.54 2.38 6.55
N GLU A 108 8.73 2.67 7.84
CA GLU A 108 8.57 4.00 8.43
C GLU A 108 9.31 5.08 7.64
N ALA A 109 10.61 4.89 7.43
CA ALA A 109 11.45 5.81 6.69
C ALA A 109 10.95 6.03 5.25
N GLU A 110 10.41 5.00 4.61
CA GLU A 110 9.85 5.10 3.27
C GLU A 110 8.53 5.88 3.25
N VAL A 111 7.67 5.68 4.25
CA VAL A 111 6.43 6.44 4.43
C VAL A 111 6.76 7.92 4.64
N ILE A 112 7.69 8.24 5.54
CA ILE A 112 8.16 9.61 5.81
C ILE A 112 8.74 10.25 4.55
N SER A 113 9.50 9.50 3.74
CA SER A 113 10.04 10.02 2.47
C SER A 113 8.99 10.17 1.34
N GLY A 114 7.74 9.74 1.56
CA GLY A 114 6.71 9.73 0.53
C GLY A 114 6.86 8.63 -0.54
N LYS A 115 7.73 7.62 -0.33
CA LYS A 115 7.94 6.51 -1.27
C LYS A 115 6.65 5.72 -1.44
N GLY A 116 6.30 5.36 -2.68
CA GLY A 116 5.07 4.65 -3.01
C GLY A 116 3.78 5.48 -2.91
N HIS A 117 3.86 6.76 -2.56
CA HIS A 117 2.73 7.70 -2.62
C HIS A 117 3.07 8.87 -3.56
N PHE A 118 4.05 9.68 -3.18
CA PHE A 118 4.53 10.84 -3.96
C PHE A 118 5.76 10.51 -4.81
N VAL A 119 6.40 9.37 -4.56
CA VAL A 119 7.48 8.81 -5.37
C VAL A 119 7.07 7.41 -5.81
N CYS A 120 7.52 7.00 -7.00
CA CYS A 120 7.22 5.69 -7.58
C CYS A 120 7.44 4.54 -6.58
N GLY A 121 6.48 3.63 -6.51
CA GLY A 121 6.49 2.45 -5.66
C GLY A 121 7.47 1.36 -6.09
N ASN A 122 8.16 1.50 -7.22
CA ASN A 122 9.27 0.61 -7.55
C ASN A 122 10.49 0.97 -6.69
N LYS A 123 11.01 0.00 -5.93
CA LYS A 123 12.15 0.17 -5.03
C LYS A 123 13.36 0.82 -5.72
N ARG A 124 13.56 0.56 -7.02
CA ARG A 124 14.70 1.05 -7.81
C ARG A 124 14.39 2.29 -8.67
N CYS A 125 13.24 2.93 -8.50
CA CYS A 125 12.82 4.08 -9.30
C CYS A 125 12.52 5.29 -8.40
N ASN A 126 13.04 6.47 -8.73
CA ASN A 126 12.82 7.70 -7.96
C ASN A 126 11.94 8.74 -8.68
N ALA A 127 11.22 8.34 -9.73
CA ALA A 127 10.30 9.23 -10.42
C ALA A 127 9.15 9.68 -9.50
N SER A 128 8.82 10.96 -9.51
CA SER A 128 7.70 11.57 -8.77
C SER A 128 6.52 11.92 -9.67
N ASP A 129 6.70 11.88 -10.99
CA ASP A 129 5.75 12.45 -11.93
C ASP A 129 4.80 11.38 -12.48
N GLU A 130 3.56 11.80 -12.77
CA GLU A 130 2.51 10.98 -13.43
C GLU A 130 2.24 9.63 -12.74
N LEU A 131 2.34 9.60 -11.42
CA LEU A 131 2.15 8.37 -10.65
C LEU A 131 0.68 7.92 -10.67
N THR A 132 0.46 6.68 -11.12
CA THR A 132 -0.86 6.06 -11.19
C THR A 132 -0.98 4.92 -10.18
N SER A 133 -2.11 4.85 -9.49
CA SER A 133 -2.45 3.77 -8.55
C SER A 133 -3.07 2.58 -9.27
N TYR A 134 -2.60 1.38 -8.95
CA TYR A 134 -3.07 0.11 -9.48
C TYR A 134 -3.37 -0.85 -8.34
N GLU A 135 -4.48 -1.57 -8.45
CA GLU A 135 -4.79 -2.70 -7.57
C GLU A 135 -4.34 -3.99 -8.26
N VAL A 136 -3.50 -4.76 -7.59
CA VAL A 136 -2.89 -5.97 -8.12
C VAL A 136 -3.21 -7.12 -7.18
N LEU A 137 -3.74 -8.20 -7.73
CA LEU A 137 -3.88 -9.45 -7.02
C LEU A 137 -2.48 -10.08 -6.86
N PHE A 138 -2.00 -10.14 -5.62
CA PHE A 138 -0.72 -10.70 -5.27
C PHE A 138 -0.91 -12.08 -4.66
N ALA A 139 -0.55 -13.11 -5.42
CA ALA A 139 -0.50 -14.48 -4.93
C ALA A 139 0.92 -14.79 -4.44
N TYR A 140 1.03 -15.28 -3.20
CA TYR A 140 2.29 -15.64 -2.58
C TYR A 140 2.16 -16.94 -1.78
N VAL A 141 3.29 -17.53 -1.43
CA VAL A 141 3.33 -18.73 -0.58
C VAL A 141 3.94 -18.34 0.75
N GLU A 142 3.24 -18.63 1.82
CA GLU A 142 3.68 -18.38 3.20
C GLU A 142 3.45 -19.65 4.00
N HIS A 143 4.51 -20.16 4.64
CA HIS A 143 4.48 -21.45 5.35
C HIS A 143 3.94 -22.63 4.53
N GLY A 144 4.27 -22.67 3.22
CA GLY A 144 3.82 -23.73 2.32
C GLY A 144 2.37 -23.59 1.83
N THR A 145 1.61 -22.63 2.36
CA THR A 145 0.23 -22.37 1.96
C THR A 145 0.18 -21.23 0.95
N LYS A 146 -0.56 -21.43 -0.13
CA LYS A 146 -0.84 -20.37 -1.11
C LYS A 146 -1.85 -19.40 -0.52
N LYS A 147 -1.52 -18.11 -0.56
CA LYS A 147 -2.37 -17.00 -0.16
C LYS A 147 -2.45 -15.99 -1.28
N ASP A 148 -3.55 -15.26 -1.33
CA ASP A 148 -3.76 -14.15 -2.23
C ASP A 148 -4.27 -12.93 -1.46
N CYS A 149 -3.80 -11.76 -1.86
CA CYS A 149 -4.28 -10.49 -1.32
C CYS A 149 -4.34 -9.43 -2.42
N LEU A 150 -5.31 -8.53 -2.33
CA LEU A 150 -5.39 -7.38 -3.20
C LEU A 150 -4.51 -6.27 -2.60
N VAL A 151 -3.51 -5.83 -3.36
CA VAL A 151 -2.52 -4.86 -2.91
C VAL A 151 -2.56 -3.64 -3.84
N LYS A 152 -2.50 -2.44 -3.27
CA LYS A 152 -2.39 -1.20 -4.06
C LYS A 152 -0.93 -0.81 -4.25
N LEU A 153 -0.57 -0.43 -5.46
CA LEU A 153 0.75 0.08 -5.86
C LEU A 153 0.58 1.37 -6.63
N ARG A 154 1.36 2.40 -6.29
CA ARG A 154 1.38 3.65 -7.05
C ARG A 154 2.73 3.80 -7.75
N VAL A 155 2.72 3.76 -9.09
CA VAL A 155 3.96 3.71 -9.90
C VAL A 155 3.87 4.63 -11.12
N CYS A 156 5.03 5.05 -11.63
CA CYS A 156 5.13 5.84 -12.85
C CYS A 156 4.87 4.98 -14.12
N PRO A 157 4.57 5.59 -15.27
CA PRO A 157 4.28 4.90 -16.53
C PRO A 157 5.30 3.81 -16.95
N PRO A 158 6.64 4.03 -16.89
CA PRO A 158 7.60 2.99 -17.27
C PRO A 158 7.58 1.79 -16.31
N CYS A 159 7.30 2.03 -15.03
CA CYS A 159 7.17 0.98 -14.03
C CYS A 159 5.84 0.23 -14.15
N ALA A 160 4.75 0.89 -14.56
CA ALA A 160 3.50 0.23 -14.91
C ALA A 160 3.66 -0.73 -16.10
N ALA A 161 4.47 -0.36 -17.10
CA ALA A 161 4.79 -1.25 -18.22
C ALA A 161 5.56 -2.51 -17.78
N GLN A 162 6.44 -2.39 -16.78
CA GLN A 162 7.12 -3.54 -16.17
C GLN A 162 6.14 -4.42 -15.39
N LEU A 163 5.28 -3.82 -14.56
CA LEU A 163 4.29 -4.51 -13.75
C LEU A 163 3.34 -5.39 -14.58
N PHE A 164 2.93 -4.90 -15.77
CA PHE A 164 2.01 -5.62 -16.65
C PHE A 164 2.68 -6.33 -17.84
N TYR A 165 4.02 -6.44 -17.83
CA TYR A 165 4.83 -6.91 -18.95
C TYR A 165 4.33 -8.23 -19.55
N THR A 166 4.05 -9.24 -18.72
CA THR A 166 3.59 -10.57 -19.14
C THR A 166 2.23 -10.54 -19.84
N LYS A 167 1.28 -9.73 -19.35
CA LYS A 167 -0.04 -9.55 -19.98
C LYS A 167 0.10 -8.91 -21.35
N SER A 168 0.94 -7.87 -21.47
CA SER A 168 1.20 -7.20 -22.75
C SER A 168 1.91 -8.11 -23.77
N HIS A 169 2.87 -8.93 -23.35
CA HIS A 169 3.59 -9.86 -24.24
C HIS A 169 2.69 -11.00 -24.74
N LYS A 170 1.86 -11.59 -23.87
CA LYS A 170 0.88 -12.62 -24.27
C LYS A 170 -0.11 -12.10 -25.32
N ARG A 171 -0.63 -10.87 -25.14
CA ARG A 171 -1.54 -10.22 -26.11
C ARG A 171 -0.87 -9.99 -27.47
N LYS A 172 0.39 -9.55 -27.50
CA LYS A 172 1.15 -9.33 -28.74
C LYS A 172 1.40 -10.64 -29.50
N LYS A 173 1.74 -11.74 -28.79
CA LYS A 173 1.95 -13.05 -29.41
C LYS A 173 0.67 -13.58 -30.06
N GLY A 174 -0.46 -13.57 -29.34
CA GLY A 174 -1.74 -14.03 -29.88
C GLY A 174 -2.25 -13.21 -31.07
N LYS A 175 -1.94 -11.90 -31.13
CA LYS A 175 -2.31 -11.04 -32.28
C LYS A 175 -1.45 -11.29 -33.51
N LYS A 176 -0.18 -11.69 -33.34
CA LYS A 176 0.69 -12.15 -34.44
C LYS A 176 0.19 -13.48 -35.00
N GLU A 177 -0.08 -14.45 -34.14
CA GLU A 177 -0.57 -15.78 -34.54
C GLU A 177 -1.89 -15.73 -35.33
N LYS A 178 -2.81 -14.82 -34.96
CA LYS A 178 -4.07 -14.58 -35.69
C LYS A 178 -3.91 -13.84 -37.02
N ARG A 179 -2.77 -13.21 -37.29
CA ARG A 179 -2.48 -12.53 -38.57
C ARG A 179 -1.75 -13.44 -39.55
N THR A 180 -1.10 -14.48 -39.05
CA THR A 180 -0.36 -15.47 -39.86
C THR A 180 -1.23 -16.66 -40.24
N LYS A 181 -2.45 -16.77 -39.69
CA LYS A 181 -3.45 -17.79 -40.00
C LYS A 181 -4.59 -17.15 -40.76
#